data_AF-A0A941SXK2-F1
#
_entry.id   AF-A0A941SXK2-F1
#
_cell.length_a   1.000
_cell.length_b   1.000
_cell.length_c   1.000
_cell.angle_alpha   90.00
_cell.angle_beta   90.00
_cell.angle_gamma   90.00
#
_symmetry.space_group_name_H-M   'P 1'
#
loop_
_entity.id
_entity.type
_entity.pdbx_description
1 polymer ?
#
loop_
_entity_poly.entity_id
_entity_poly.type
_entity_poly.pdbx_seq_one_letter_code
_entity_poly.pdbx_strand_id
1 'polypeptide(L)'
;MRREQALMPAAKFNAVAALEPLLKPAQREAARLVLVEGCSQAEAGRRVGFTRQNVHVQVRRVQVLARTFELAKAAEQDCPTPGATLP
;
A
#
# COMPACT_ATOMS: atom_id res chain seq x y z
N MET A 1 -14.88 13.81 18.30
CA MET A 1 -14.24 12.57 17.83
C MET A 1 -14.07 12.67 16.31
N ARG A 2 -12.85 12.93 15.81
CA ARG A 2 -12.62 13.09 14.37
C ARG A 2 -12.60 11.70 13.73
N ARG A 3 -13.46 11.48 12.72
CA ARG A 3 -13.39 10.30 11.84
C ARG A 3 -12.07 10.34 11.09
N GLU A 4 -11.07 9.59 11.54
CA GLU A 4 -9.86 9.31 10.77
C GLU A 4 -10.28 8.44 9.57
N GLN A 5 -10.45 9.09 8.41
CA GLN A 5 -10.71 8.40 7.15
C GLN A 5 -9.49 7.52 6.84
N ALA A 6 -9.68 6.20 6.83
CA ALA A 6 -8.70 5.28 6.29
C ALA A 6 -8.31 5.73 4.87
N LEU A 7 -7.04 6.13 4.68
CA LEU A 7 -6.54 6.58 3.38
C LEU A 7 -6.47 5.44 2.36
N MET A 8 -6.46 4.19 2.83
CA MET A 8 -6.38 3.00 2.00
C MET A 8 -7.27 1.87 2.57
N PRO A 9 -8.12 1.23 1.74
CA PRO A 9 -8.84 0.02 2.15
C PRO A 9 -7.89 -1.12 2.54
N ALA A 10 -8.24 -1.87 3.58
CA ALA A 10 -7.41 -2.98 4.09
C ALA A 10 -7.11 -4.04 3.00
N ALA A 11 -8.09 -4.35 2.14
CA ALA A 11 -7.90 -5.29 1.03
C ALA A 11 -6.83 -4.81 0.03
N LYS A 12 -6.83 -3.51 -0.29
CA LYS A 12 -5.83 -2.89 -1.16
C LYS A 12 -4.45 -2.93 -0.51
N PHE A 13 -4.37 -2.63 0.78
CA PHE A 13 -3.12 -2.73 1.53
C PHE A 13 -2.56 -4.16 1.52
N ASN A 14 -3.41 -5.17 1.76
CA ASN A 14 -2.98 -6.57 1.77
C ASN A 14 -2.46 -7.04 0.40
N ALA A 15 -3.12 -6.65 -0.70
CA ALA A 15 -2.65 -6.95 -2.04
C ALA A 15 -1.26 -6.35 -2.30
N VAL A 16 -1.06 -5.09 -1.94
CA VAL A 16 0.24 -4.39 -2.12
C VAL A 16 1.31 -4.98 -1.19
N ALA A 17 0.96 -5.28 0.06
CA ALA A 17 1.87 -5.86 1.04
C ALA A 17 2.31 -7.29 0.68
N ALA A 18 1.53 -8.02 -0.13
CA ALA A 18 1.89 -9.33 -0.66
C ALA A 18 2.94 -9.24 -1.79
N LEU A 19 3.02 -8.10 -2.49
CA LEU A 19 4.00 -7.87 -3.57
C LEU A 19 5.39 -7.55 -3.05
N GLU A 20 5.52 -7.11 -1.79
CA GLU A 20 6.80 -6.80 -1.18
C GLU A 20 7.15 -7.82 -0.07
N PRO A 21 7.80 -8.95 -0.42
CA PRO A 21 8.29 -9.93 0.56
C PRO A 21 9.42 -9.38 1.45
N LEU A 22 9.97 -8.21 1.13
CA LEU A 22 11.08 -7.58 1.85
C LEU A 22 10.64 -6.71 3.03
N LEU A 23 9.35 -6.40 3.17
CA LEU A 23 8.85 -5.67 4.33
C LEU A 23 8.84 -6.59 5.55
N LYS A 24 9.70 -6.29 6.53
CA LYS A 24 9.65 -6.96 7.82
C LYS A 24 8.26 -6.75 8.46
N PRO A 25 7.74 -7.70 9.25
CA PRO A 25 6.42 -7.60 9.86
C PRO A 25 6.16 -6.25 10.58
N ALA A 26 7.15 -5.73 11.31
CA ALA A 26 7.05 -4.44 11.99
C ALA A 26 6.93 -3.23 11.03
N GLN A 27 7.56 -3.29 9.85
CA GLN A 27 7.46 -2.23 8.83
C GLN A 27 6.10 -2.24 8.16
N ARG A 28 5.58 -3.43 7.85
CA ARG A 28 4.22 -3.62 7.35
C ARG A 28 3.20 -3.10 8.34
N GLU A 29 3.36 -3.44 9.62
CA GLU A 29 2.45 -2.99 10.67
C GLU A 29 2.46 -1.47 10.84
N ALA A 30 3.64 -0.84 10.82
CA ALA A 30 3.75 0.62 10.87
C ALA A 30 2.99 1.31 9.74
N ALA A 31 3.07 0.78 8.51
CA ALA A 31 2.34 1.31 7.37
C ALA A 31 0.83 1.02 7.46
N ARG A 32 0.43 -0.14 7.97
CA ARG A 32 -0.98 -0.53 8.18
C ARG A 32 -1.68 0.43 9.15
N LEU A 33 -1.05 0.72 10.29
CA LEU A 33 -1.58 1.65 11.30
C LEU A 33 -1.86 3.03 10.71
N VAL A 34 -0.98 3.54 9.84
CA VAL A 34 -1.16 4.86 9.24
C VAL A 34 -2.15 4.85 8.07
N LEU A 35 -2.02 3.90 7.14
CA LEU A 35 -2.79 3.90 5.89
C LEU A 35 -4.18 3.29 6.03
N VAL A 36 -4.35 2.30 6.90
CA VAL A 36 -5.60 1.56 7.09
C VAL A 36 -6.34 2.02 8.33
N GLU A 37 -5.65 2.19 9.46
CA GLU A 37 -6.30 2.62 10.72
C GLU A 37 -6.33 4.14 10.90
N GLY A 38 -5.62 4.88 10.03
CA GLY A 38 -5.61 6.34 10.02
C GLY A 38 -4.74 6.97 11.12
N CYS A 39 -4.01 6.18 11.90
CA CYS A 39 -3.19 6.69 13.00
C CYS A 39 -2.15 7.70 12.52
N SER A 40 -1.79 8.64 13.40
CA SER A 40 -0.64 9.51 13.14
C SER A 40 0.66 8.71 13.04
N GLN A 41 1.60 9.16 12.20
CA GLN A 41 2.91 8.49 12.05
C GLN A 41 3.69 8.41 13.37
N ALA A 42 3.51 9.40 14.25
CA ALA A 42 4.15 9.40 15.57
C ALA A 42 3.55 8.32 16.48
N GLU A 43 2.24 8.12 16.44
CA GLU A 43 1.57 7.07 17.19
C GLU A 43 1.91 5.68 16.67
N ALA A 44 1.84 5.48 15.35
CA ALA A 44 2.24 4.23 14.72
C ALA A 44 3.69 3.86 15.06
N GLY A 45 4.59 4.85 15.04
CA GLY A 45 5.99 4.66 15.44
C GLY A 45 6.13 4.20 16.89
N ARG A 46 5.40 4.82 17.83
CA ARG A 46 5.38 4.38 19.23
C ARG A 46 4.89 2.94 19.39
N ARG A 47 3.86 2.53 18.65
CA ARG A 47 3.30 1.17 18.73
C ARG A 47 4.25 0.10 18.21
N VAL A 48 5.02 0.39 17.17
CA VAL A 48 5.94 -0.57 16.53
C VAL A 48 7.40 -0.42 16.93
N GLY A 49 7.74 0.55 17.80
CA GLY A 49 9.10 0.84 18.22
C GLY A 49 9.96 1.56 17.17
N PHE A 50 9.34 2.29 16.23
CA PHE A 50 10.03 3.03 15.18
C PHE A 50 9.98 4.54 15.39
N THR A 51 11.00 5.23 14.86
CA THR A 51 10.96 6.68 14.75
C THR A 51 9.91 7.11 13.73
N ARG A 52 9.35 8.31 13.90
CA ARG A 52 8.40 8.90 12.94
C ARG A 52 8.96 8.91 11.50
N GLN A 53 10.25 9.19 11.34
CA GLN A 53 10.90 9.22 10.03
C GLN A 53 10.94 7.83 9.37
N ASN A 54 11.20 6.77 10.14
CA ASN A 54 11.16 5.41 9.62
C ASN A 54 9.73 5.04 9.17
N VAL A 55 8.72 5.36 10.00
CA VAL A 55 7.30 5.18 9.62
C VAL A 55 6.97 5.92 8.32
N HIS A 56 7.41 7.18 8.18
CA HIS A 56 7.21 7.95 6.96
C HIS A 56 7.78 7.24 5.71
N VAL A 57 8.99 6.68 5.81
CA VAL A 57 9.62 5.93 4.71
C VAL A 57 8.78 4.70 4.32
N GLN A 58 8.29 3.93 5.31
CA GLN A 58 7.46 2.75 5.03
C GLN A 58 6.12 3.13 4.39
N VAL A 59 5.48 4.19 4.89
CA VAL A 59 4.23 4.71 4.31
C VAL A 59 4.44 5.15 2.85
N ARG A 60 5.53 5.89 2.57
CA ARG A 60 5.88 6.31 1.20
C ARG A 60 6.10 5.12 0.28
N ARG A 61 6.82 4.09 0.73
CA ARG A 61 7.06 2.86 -0.04
C ARG A 61 5.75 2.17 -0.43
N VAL A 62 4.88 1.91 0.54
CA VAL A 62 3.58 1.25 0.28
C VAL A 62 2.72 2.08 -0.67
N GLN A 63 2.72 3.42 -0.56
CA GLN A 63 1.98 4.28 -1.49
C GLN A 63 2.53 4.21 -2.92
N VAL A 64 3.85 4.19 -3.09
CA VAL A 64 4.48 4.05 -4.41
C VAL A 64 4.11 2.70 -5.01
N LEU A 65 4.23 1.61 -4.25
CA LEU A 65 3.86 0.28 -4.71
C LEU A 65 2.38 0.15 -5.06
N ALA A 66 1.51 0.73 -4.24
CA ALA A 66 0.09 0.78 -4.52
C ALA A 66 -0.18 1.51 -5.84
N ARG A 67 0.52 2.60 -6.12
CA ARG A 67 0.38 3.33 -7.39
C ARG A 67 0.91 2.53 -8.57
N THR A 68 2.07 1.90 -8.47
CA THR A 68 2.64 1.09 -9.55
C THR A 68 1.78 -0.14 -9.84
N PHE A 69 1.18 -0.75 -8.82
CA PHE A 69 0.27 -1.86 -8.98
C PHE A 69 -1.00 -1.47 -9.76
N GLU A 70 -1.60 -0.33 -9.44
CA GLU A 70 -2.77 0.17 -10.19
C GLU A 70 -2.41 0.49 -11.65
N LEU A 71 -1.23 1.06 -11.89
CA LEU A 71 -0.75 1.34 -13.26
C LEU A 71 -0.51 0.05 -14.05
N ALA A 72 0.10 -0.97 -13.44
CA ALA A 72 0.31 -2.27 -14.08
C ALA A 72 -1.03 -2.96 -14.41
N LYS A 73 -1.98 -2.94 -13.45
CA LYS A 73 -3.31 -3.50 -13.65
C LYS A 73 -4.08 -2.79 -14.76
N ALA A 74 -3.98 -1.46 -14.84
CA ALA A 74 -4.56 -0.70 -15.94
C ALA A 74 -3.94 -1.07 -17.30
N ALA A 75 -2.62 -1.25 -17.36
CA ALA A 75 -1.93 -1.66 -18.58
C ALA A 75 -2.30 -3.07 -19.06
N GLU A 76 -2.53 -4.01 -18.14
CA GLU A 76 -3.02 -5.36 -18.47
C GLU A 76 -4.44 -5.34 -19.05
N GLN A 77 -5.29 -4.42 -18.60
CA GLN A 77 -6.66 -4.27 -19.11
C GLN A 77 -6.74 -3.60 -20.48
N ASP A 78 -5.69 -2.87 -20.89
CA ASP A 78 -5.60 -2.11 -22.13
C ASP A 78 -4.83 -2.86 -23.24
N CYS A 79 -4.57 -4.16 -23.08
CA CYS A 79 -4.00 -4.98 -24.14
C CYS A 79 -5.14 -5.53 -25.03
N PRO A 80 -5.42 -4.95 -26.21
CA PRO A 80 -6.33 -5.56 -27.16
C PRO A 80 -5.71 -6.88 -27.64
N THR A 81 -6.45 -7.97 -27.51
CA THR A 81 -6.06 -9.26 -28.07
C THR A 81 -5.81 -9.08 -29.58
N PRO A 82 -4.58 -9.26 -30.10
CA PRO A 82 -4.35 -9.13 -31.53
C PRO A 82 -4.90 -10.37 -32.23
N GLY A 83 -5.93 -10.19 -33.05
CA GLY A 83 -6.21 -11.07 -34.18
C GLY A 83 -7.11 -12.27 -33.92
N ALA A 84 -8.40 -12.03 -33.69
CA ALA A 84 -9.43 -12.94 -34.19
C ALA A 84 -9.77 -12.52 -35.64
N THR A 85 -8.93 -12.90 -36.60
CA THR A 85 -9.25 -12.78 -38.03
C THR A 85 -8.90 -14.10 -38.72
N LEU A 86 -9.91 -14.94 -38.95
CA LEU A 86 -9.85 -16.08 -39.87
C LEU A 86 -11.03 -15.95 -40.84
N PRO A 87 -10.81 -15.61 -42.12
CA PRO A 87 -11.65 -16.07 -43.22
C PRO A 87 -11.31 -17.51 -43.62
#